data_AF-O70464-F1
#
_entry.id   AF-O70464-F1
#
_cell.length_a   1.000
_cell.length_b   1.000
_cell.length_c   1.000
_cell.angle_alpha   90.00
_cell.angle_beta   90.00
_cell.angle_gamma   90.00
#
_symmetry.space_group_name_H-M   'P 1'
#
loop_
_entity.id
_entity.type
_entity.pdbx_description
1 polymer ?
#
loop_
_entity_poly.entity_id
_entity_poly.type
_entity_poly.pdbx_seq_one_letter_code
_entity_poly.pdbx_strand_id
1 'polypeptide(L)'
;RSRERAESEAECASTGHEDMPVERILEAELAVEPKTESYGDMSVESSTNDPVTNICHAADKQLFTLVEWAKRIPHFSDLTLEDQVILHRAGWNELLTASFSHRSVSVQDG
;
A
#
# COMPACT_ATOMS: atom_id res chain seq x y z
N ARG A 1 -38.14 -21.48 31.39
CA ARG A 1 -37.74 -21.93 30.04
C ARG A 1 -37.04 -20.75 29.40
N SER A 2 -35.73 -20.69 29.57
CA SER A 2 -34.88 -19.56 29.18
C SER A 2 -34.79 -19.43 27.67
N ARG A 3 -34.66 -18.17 27.28
CA ARG A 3 -34.59 -17.62 25.94
C ARG A 3 -33.16 -17.72 25.39
N GLU A 4 -33.10 -18.09 24.11
CA GLU A 4 -32.08 -17.82 23.09
C GLU A 4 -30.66 -17.46 23.56
N ARG A 5 -29.69 -18.34 23.27
CA ARG A 5 -28.31 -18.02 22.84
C ARG A 5 -27.52 -19.32 22.78
N ALA A 6 -27.12 -19.74 21.58
CA ALA A 6 -25.86 -20.45 21.29
C ALA A 6 -25.88 -21.14 19.91
N GLU A 7 -26.25 -20.46 18.83
CA GLU A 7 -26.09 -21.05 17.48
C GLU A 7 -25.74 -19.95 16.47
N SER A 8 -24.55 -19.34 16.61
CA SER A 8 -23.95 -18.50 15.55
C SER A 8 -22.42 -18.52 15.69
N GLU A 9 -21.85 -19.71 15.78
CA GLU A 9 -20.40 -19.94 15.75
C GLU A 9 -20.13 -21.12 14.81
N ALA A 10 -20.31 -20.92 13.50
CA ALA A 10 -20.05 -21.99 12.54
C ALA A 10 -19.77 -21.51 11.11
N GLU A 11 -18.89 -20.52 10.90
CA GLU A 11 -18.28 -20.29 9.57
C GLU A 11 -16.79 -19.94 9.72
N CYS A 12 -16.03 -20.80 10.40
CA CYS A 12 -14.57 -20.74 10.41
C CYS A 12 -14.00 -22.11 10.06
N ALA A 13 -14.24 -22.55 8.83
CA ALA A 13 -13.54 -23.69 8.26
C ALA A 13 -13.63 -23.68 6.72
N SER A 14 -12.47 -23.47 6.08
CA SER A 14 -12.04 -24.08 4.81
C SER A 14 -11.99 -23.33 3.46
N THR A 15 -12.16 -21.99 3.36
CA THR A 15 -11.92 -21.26 2.09
C THR A 15 -10.78 -20.21 2.13
N GLY A 16 -9.87 -20.31 3.10
CA GLY A 16 -8.87 -19.25 3.38
C GLY A 16 -7.83 -18.96 2.29
N HIS A 17 -7.83 -19.67 1.16
CA HIS A 17 -6.92 -19.41 0.03
C HIS A 17 -7.55 -18.56 -1.09
N GLU A 18 -8.88 -18.42 -1.14
CA GLU A 18 -9.54 -17.66 -2.22
C GLU A 18 -9.91 -16.21 -1.84
N ASP A 19 -9.99 -15.91 -0.54
CA ASP A 19 -10.39 -14.58 -0.06
C ASP A 19 -9.25 -13.55 -0.20
N MET A 20 -8.00 -13.96 0.03
CA MET A 20 -6.84 -13.08 -0.13
C MET A 20 -5.78 -13.71 -1.06
N PRO A 21 -6.03 -13.73 -2.38
CA PRO A 21 -5.11 -14.34 -3.35
C PRO A 21 -3.80 -13.54 -3.46
N VAL A 22 -2.67 -14.21 -3.27
CA VAL A 22 -1.32 -13.63 -3.32
C VAL A 22 -1.03 -13.05 -4.70
N GLU A 23 -1.57 -13.66 -5.75
CA GLU A 23 -1.42 -13.21 -7.13
C GLU A 23 -1.99 -11.80 -7.32
N ARG A 24 -3.12 -11.49 -6.68
CA ARG A 24 -3.76 -10.17 -6.77
C ARG A 24 -2.96 -9.11 -6.01
N ILE A 25 -2.32 -9.50 -4.91
CA ILE A 25 -1.39 -8.62 -4.18
C ILE A 25 -0.17 -8.33 -5.06
N LEU A 26 0.41 -9.36 -5.68
CA LEU A 26 1.53 -9.20 -6.61
C LEU A 26 1.15 -8.30 -7.81
N GLU A 27 -0.03 -8.50 -8.40
CA GLU A 27 -0.55 -7.63 -9.46
C GLU A 27 -0.71 -6.18 -9.00
N ALA A 28 -1.18 -5.96 -7.77
CA ALA A 28 -1.31 -4.62 -7.21
C ALA A 28 0.05 -3.93 -7.08
N GLU A 29 1.08 -4.63 -6.58
CA GLU A 29 2.46 -4.13 -6.50
C GLU A 29 3.01 -3.78 -7.89
N LEU A 30 2.95 -4.72 -8.83
CA LEU A 30 3.48 -4.54 -10.18
C LEU A 30 2.78 -3.40 -10.94
N ALA A 31 1.49 -3.18 -10.67
CA ALA A 31 0.72 -2.10 -11.30
C ALA A 31 1.14 -0.70 -10.85
N VAL A 32 1.77 -0.60 -9.67
CA VAL A 32 2.19 0.68 -9.08
C VAL A 32 3.69 0.86 -9.03
N GLU A 33 4.47 -0.14 -9.45
CA GLU A 33 5.91 0.00 -9.58
C GLU A 33 6.24 1.22 -10.46
N PRO A 34 6.97 2.21 -9.94
CA PRO A 34 7.44 3.30 -10.77
C PRO A 34 8.35 2.67 -11.83
N LYS A 35 8.03 2.91 -13.12
CA LYS A 35 8.99 2.66 -14.20
C LYS A 35 10.30 3.25 -13.75
N THR A 36 11.38 2.49 -13.88
CA THR A 36 12.76 2.90 -13.59
C THR A 36 13.18 4.01 -14.55
N GLU A 37 12.42 5.10 -14.63
CA GLU A 37 12.81 6.37 -15.18
C GLU A 37 13.91 6.83 -14.23
N SER A 38 15.13 6.61 -14.69
CA SER A 38 16.39 7.12 -14.18
C SER A 38 16.21 8.13 -13.04
N TYR A 39 16.77 7.82 -11.88
CA TYR A 39 17.03 8.79 -10.80
C TYR A 39 17.70 10.09 -11.31
N GLY A 40 18.16 10.13 -12.57
CA GLY A 40 18.61 11.31 -13.29
C GLY A 40 17.56 12.39 -13.56
N ASP A 41 16.25 12.14 -13.53
CA ASP A 41 15.26 13.23 -13.72
C ASP A 41 15.01 14.05 -12.44
N MET A 42 15.42 13.54 -11.27
CA MET A 42 15.48 14.34 -10.04
C MET A 42 16.62 15.37 -10.06
N SER A 43 17.45 15.39 -11.10
CA SER A 43 18.60 16.30 -11.19
C SER A 43 18.34 17.60 -11.94
N VAL A 44 17.17 17.81 -12.58
CA VAL A 44 17.03 18.92 -13.55
C VAL A 44 16.08 20.05 -13.14
N GLU A 45 15.16 19.88 -12.17
CA GLU A 45 14.21 20.97 -11.84
C GLU A 45 14.17 21.47 -10.39
N SER A 46 14.90 20.87 -9.44
CA SER A 46 14.90 21.40 -8.06
C SER A 46 16.32 21.65 -7.56
N SER A 47 16.79 22.88 -7.78
CA SER A 47 18.02 23.46 -7.21
C SER A 47 18.00 23.59 -5.67
N THR A 48 17.22 22.77 -4.98
CA THR A 48 17.22 22.62 -3.53
C THR A 48 17.91 21.30 -3.20
N ASN A 49 19.21 21.35 -2.89
CA ASN A 49 19.98 20.19 -2.38
C ASN A 49 19.51 19.74 -0.97
N ASP A 50 18.28 20.06 -0.56
CA ASP A 50 17.73 19.66 0.73
C ASP A 50 17.11 18.26 0.61
N PRO A 51 17.74 17.22 1.20
CA PRO A 51 17.25 15.86 1.10
C PRO A 51 15.84 15.72 1.70
N VAL A 52 15.51 16.51 2.72
CA VAL A 52 14.19 16.47 3.36
C VAL A 52 13.10 16.94 2.41
N THR A 53 13.29 18.07 1.72
CA THR A 53 12.36 18.58 0.70
C THR A 53 12.16 17.57 -0.42
N ASN A 54 13.24 16.92 -0.89
CA ASN A 54 13.16 15.90 -1.92
C ASN A 54 12.35 14.67 -1.46
N ILE A 55 12.55 14.23 -0.22
CA ILE A 55 11.77 13.13 0.38
C ILE A 55 10.29 13.52 0.50
N CYS A 56 9.99 14.74 0.96
CA CYS A 56 8.61 15.23 1.08
C CYS A 56 7.90 15.27 -0.28
N HIS A 57 8.56 15.80 -1.32
CA HIS A 57 8.01 15.81 -2.68
C HIS A 57 7.81 14.39 -3.24
N ALA A 58 8.74 13.46 -2.96
CA ALA A 58 8.60 12.08 -3.37
C ALA A 58 7.43 11.39 -2.65
N ALA A 59 7.29 11.61 -1.34
CA ALA A 59 6.18 11.07 -0.55
C ALA A 59 4.83 11.58 -1.08
N ASP A 60 4.70 12.88 -1.33
CA ASP A 60 3.47 13.49 -1.87
C ASP A 60 3.05 12.85 -3.22
N LYS A 61 4.02 12.65 -4.13
CA LYS A 61 3.78 11.95 -5.39
C LYS A 61 3.33 10.50 -5.18
N GLN A 62 3.91 9.80 -4.20
CA GLN A 62 3.62 8.39 -3.92
C GLN A 62 2.30 8.19 -3.17
N LEU A 63 1.73 9.21 -2.51
CA LEU A 63 0.42 9.09 -1.86
C LEU A 63 -0.69 8.72 -2.85
N PHE A 64 -0.70 9.34 -4.03
CA PHE A 64 -1.68 9.00 -5.08
C PHE A 64 -1.51 7.55 -5.58
N THR A 65 -0.27 7.13 -5.77
CA THR A 65 0.09 5.76 -6.12
C THR A 65 -0.39 4.77 -5.07
N LEU A 66 -0.25 5.10 -3.78
CA LEU A 66 -0.65 4.26 -2.68
C LEU A 66 -2.18 4.08 -2.59
N VAL A 67 -2.96 5.12 -2.93
CA VAL A 67 -4.42 5.01 -3.03
C VAL A 67 -4.81 4.03 -4.15
N GLU A 68 -4.15 4.12 -5.31
CA GLU A 68 -4.40 3.22 -6.43
C GLU A 68 -3.97 1.78 -6.12
N TRP A 69 -2.87 1.59 -5.41
CA TRP A 69 -2.46 0.29 -4.89
C TRP A 69 -3.53 -0.30 -3.97
N ALA A 70 -3.99 0.47 -2.97
CA ALA A 70 -4.95 0.00 -1.99
C ALA A 70 -6.27 -0.47 -2.64
N LYS A 71 -6.77 0.26 -3.65
CA LYS A 71 -7.96 -0.14 -4.40
C LYS A 71 -7.84 -1.49 -5.13
N ARG A 72 -6.62 -1.95 -5.41
CA ARG A 72 -6.34 -3.23 -6.09
C ARG A 72 -6.18 -4.39 -5.11
N ILE A 73 -5.93 -4.10 -3.82
CA ILE A 73 -5.88 -5.12 -2.77
C ILE A 73 -7.26 -5.77 -2.62
N PRO A 74 -7.34 -7.12 -2.59
CA PRO A 74 -8.60 -7.82 -2.39
C PRO A 74 -9.38 -7.29 -1.18
N HIS A 75 -10.69 -7.13 -1.34
CA HIS A 75 -11.64 -6.65 -0.33
C HIS A 75 -11.48 -5.20 0.15
N PHE A 76 -10.39 -4.50 -0.16
CA PHE A 76 -10.22 -3.11 0.28
C PHE A 76 -11.32 -2.19 -0.27
N SER A 77 -11.69 -2.38 -1.55
CA SER A 77 -12.75 -1.59 -2.19
C SER A 77 -14.16 -1.95 -1.73
N ASP A 78 -14.33 -3.09 -1.05
CA ASP A 78 -15.62 -3.53 -0.50
C ASP A 78 -15.91 -2.88 0.87
N LEU A 79 -14.89 -2.31 1.51
CA LEU A 79 -15.02 -1.54 2.74
C LEU A 79 -15.80 -0.24 2.51
N THR A 80 -16.38 0.29 3.58
CA THR A 80 -17.01 1.62 3.51
C THR A 80 -15.97 2.69 3.17
N LEU A 81 -16.38 3.77 2.51
CA LEU A 81 -15.47 4.86 2.18
C LEU A 81 -14.80 5.46 3.44
N GLU A 82 -15.53 5.48 4.56
CA GLU A 82 -15.01 5.93 5.85
C GLU A 82 -13.86 5.03 6.32
N ASP A 83 -14.06 3.71 6.29
CA ASP A 83 -13.04 2.74 6.69
C ASP A 83 -11.81 2.78 5.78
N GLN A 84 -12.00 2.92 4.46
CA GLN A 84 -10.90 3.09 3.50
C GLN A 84 -10.04 4.31 3.84
N VAL A 85 -10.69 5.44 4.18
CA VAL A 85 -9.99 6.68 4.56
C VAL A 85 -9.28 6.51 5.90
N ILE A 86 -9.90 5.87 6.89
CA ILE A 86 -9.28 5.61 8.20
C ILE A 86 -8.03 4.75 8.04
N LEU A 87 -8.13 3.62 7.34
CA LEU A 87 -7.02 2.72 7.10
C LEU A 87 -5.86 3.41 6.38
N HIS A 88 -6.17 4.18 5.33
CA HIS A 88 -5.14 4.90 4.59
C HIS A 88 -4.47 5.98 5.44
N ARG A 89 -5.24 6.78 6.20
CA ARG A 89 -4.69 7.81 7.10
C ARG A 89 -3.83 7.23 8.21
N ALA A 90 -4.16 6.04 8.69
CA ALA A 90 -3.39 5.34 9.72
C ALA A 90 -2.11 4.71 9.15
N GLY A 91 -2.17 4.10 7.97
CA GLY A 91 -1.12 3.23 7.44
C GLY A 91 -0.18 3.84 6.39
N TRP A 92 -0.49 5.00 5.81
CA TRP A 92 0.27 5.52 4.67
C TRP A 92 1.76 5.67 4.92
N ASN A 93 2.17 6.07 6.13
CA ASN A 93 3.57 6.29 6.46
C ASN A 93 4.36 4.97 6.43
N GLU A 94 3.85 3.94 7.12
CA GLU A 94 4.47 2.62 7.18
C GLU A 94 4.53 1.97 5.79
N LEU A 95 3.46 2.09 5.01
CA LEU A 95 3.40 1.57 3.63
C LEU A 95 4.45 2.24 2.74
N LEU A 96 4.58 3.57 2.78
CA LEU A 96 5.61 4.28 2.01
C LEU A 96 7.02 3.89 2.45
N THR A 97 7.27 3.76 3.75
CA THR A 97 8.57 3.32 4.27
C THR A 97 8.89 1.90 3.81
N ALA A 98 7.95 0.96 3.91
CA ALA A 98 8.15 -0.42 3.45
C ALA A 98 8.45 -0.48 1.94
N SER A 99 7.66 0.21 1.11
CA SER A 99 7.87 0.26 -0.33
C SER A 99 9.22 0.89 -0.69
N PHE A 100 9.60 1.98 -0.03
CA PHE A 100 10.89 2.63 -0.24
C PHE A 100 12.06 1.74 0.18
N SER A 101 11.97 1.12 1.35
CA SER A 101 12.99 0.19 1.85
C SER A 101 13.19 -0.99 0.90
N HIS A 102 12.10 -1.59 0.41
CA HIS A 102 12.18 -2.68 -0.57
C HIS A 102 12.89 -2.24 -1.85
N ARG A 103 12.53 -1.08 -2.40
CA ARG A 103 13.16 -0.51 -3.61
C ARG A 103 14.64 -0.15 -3.43
N SER A 104 15.07 0.09 -2.19
CA SER A 104 16.44 0.50 -1.89
C SER A 104 17.42 -0.68 -1.82
N VAL A 105 16.94 -1.92 -1.77
CA VAL A 105 17.79 -3.14 -1.66
C VAL A 105 18.74 -3.29 -2.87
N SER A 106 18.35 -2.81 -4.06
CA SER A 106 19.17 -2.90 -5.27
C SER A 106 20.23 -1.80 -5.40
N VAL A 107 20.25 -0.82 -4.50
CA VAL A 107 21.24 0.27 -4.52
C VAL A 107 22.48 -0.21 -3.76
N GLN A 108 23.63 -0.32 -4.43
CA GLN A 108 24.90 -0.60 -3.75
C GLN A 108 25.35 0.64 -2.97
N ASP A 109 25.79 0.43 -1.72
CA ASP A 109 26.51 1.45 -0.96
C ASP A 109 27.73 1.91 -1.78
N GLY A 110 27.82 3.24 -1.98
CA GLY A 110 28.93 3.87 -2.70
C GLY A 110 30.24 3.87 -1.94
#